data_AF-A0A1E9ZC14-F1
#
_entry.id   AF-A0A1E9ZC14-F1
#
_cell.length_a   1.000
_cell.length_b   1.000
_cell.length_c   1.000
_cell.angle_alpha   90.00
_cell.angle_beta   90.00
_cell.angle_gamma   90.00
#
_symmetry.space_group_name_H-M   'P 1'
#
loop_
_entity.id
_entity.type
_entity.pdbx_description
1 polymer ?
#
loop_
_entity_poly.entity_id
_entity_poly.type
_entity_poly.pdbx_seq_one_letter_code
_entity_poly.pdbx_strand_id
1 'polypeptide(L)'
;MALMDQAPVAELQKDIVTDDQYVLTRTVRDGWKNTTLEESLIDGYQTLSDILDWLETDPRPSQRLFMEDLQDSGFTAFSEETKQQITGPYYRWFTDDGEYWDGEEGTVTALFDSNWKKGEVADEDDLEEMDQLTFHTRPLELTVKNVLAYARYVFDDQSLKLIPAQEYLAEKMQDYGYCEEDGTVTYGCSFTPIMKAAAPAGLVCVGLEAALWVWAQAEDDEEPTWHRFRDIYTGDEAHYDAVEYLLDVPEQMWKSPSQRIGISQLITSNLPIQGALAAAELERRYGLPKDSVRPLSQDELDREIVLSRRMETR
;
A
#
# COMPACT_ATOMS: atom_id res chain seq x y z
N MET A 1 39.67 4.66 19.50
CA MET A 1 38.54 3.77 19.13
C MET A 1 37.47 4.71 18.62
N ALA A 2 37.23 4.70 17.31
CA ALA A 2 36.30 5.63 16.67
C ALA A 2 34.89 5.39 17.22
N LEU A 3 34.24 6.48 17.63
CA LEU A 3 32.83 6.49 18.01
C LEU A 3 31.98 5.91 16.90
N MET A 4 30.87 5.32 17.29
CA MET A 4 29.77 4.87 16.46
C MET A 4 29.33 5.97 15.49
N ASP A 5 29.95 6.03 14.33
CA ASP A 5 29.55 6.82 13.17
C ASP A 5 28.77 5.93 12.19
N GLN A 6 28.01 4.97 12.73
CA GLN A 6 27.06 4.19 11.96
C GLN A 6 25.74 4.96 12.01
N ALA A 7 25.58 5.85 11.04
CA ALA A 7 24.26 6.17 10.53
C ALA A 7 23.47 4.85 10.35
N PRO A 8 22.15 4.85 10.58
CA PRO A 8 21.33 3.66 10.34
C PRO A 8 21.67 3.11 8.95
N VAL A 9 22.01 1.81 8.90
CA VAL A 9 22.42 1.12 7.68
C VAL A 9 21.43 1.48 6.57
N ALA A 10 21.92 2.10 5.49
CA ALA A 10 21.13 2.63 4.38
C ALA A 10 20.24 1.57 3.68
N GLU A 11 20.36 0.29 4.05
CA GLU A 11 19.55 -0.83 3.53
C GLU A 11 18.14 -0.95 4.15
N LEU A 12 17.74 -0.08 5.08
CA LEU A 12 16.45 -0.19 5.80
C LEU A 12 15.48 0.99 5.61
N GLN A 13 15.79 1.94 4.72
CA GLN A 13 14.84 3.00 4.35
C GLN A 13 13.87 2.47 3.27
N LYS A 14 12.92 1.64 3.70
CA LYS A 14 11.82 1.21 2.85
C LYS A 14 10.59 2.02 3.24
N ASP A 15 10.06 2.81 2.33
CA ASP A 15 8.72 3.37 2.48
C ASP A 15 7.70 2.26 2.45
N ILE A 16 6.69 2.33 3.33
CA ILE A 16 5.61 1.35 3.33
C ILE A 16 4.82 1.44 2.03
N VAL A 17 4.63 2.66 1.54
CA VAL A 17 3.89 3.01 0.34
C VAL A 17 4.68 4.01 -0.49
N THR A 18 4.55 3.93 -1.82
CA THR A 18 5.07 4.91 -2.77
C THR A 18 3.94 5.73 -3.40
N ASP A 19 4.26 6.90 -3.97
CA ASP A 19 3.29 7.84 -4.55
C ASP A 19 2.48 7.25 -5.73
N ASP A 20 2.99 6.20 -6.37
CA ASP A 20 2.41 5.54 -7.54
C ASP A 20 1.56 4.31 -7.20
N GLN A 21 1.35 4.03 -5.91
CA GLN A 21 0.57 2.90 -5.43
C GLN A 21 -0.85 3.31 -5.03
N TYR A 22 -1.78 2.37 -5.20
CA TYR A 22 -3.20 2.52 -4.94
C TYR A 22 -3.77 1.27 -4.27
N VAL A 23 -4.94 1.45 -3.66
CA VAL A 23 -5.80 0.37 -3.17
C VAL A 23 -7.12 0.45 -3.94
N LEU A 24 -7.49 -0.67 -4.58
CA LEU A 24 -8.81 -0.81 -5.20
C LEU A 24 -9.80 -1.26 -4.12
N THR A 25 -10.74 -0.39 -3.77
CA THR A 25 -11.72 -0.64 -2.72
C THR A 25 -13.15 -0.66 -3.25
N ARG A 26 -14.02 -1.27 -2.44
CA ARG A 26 -15.47 -1.23 -2.59
C ARG A 26 -16.12 -0.78 -1.29
N THR A 27 -17.08 0.14 -1.36
CA THR A 27 -17.91 0.47 -0.21
C THR A 27 -18.90 -0.66 0.09
N VAL A 28 -18.78 -1.31 1.24
CA VAL A 28 -19.69 -2.35 1.73
C VAL A 28 -20.44 -1.89 2.98
N ARG A 29 -21.67 -2.38 3.17
CA ARG A 29 -22.45 -2.08 4.38
C ARG A 29 -22.11 -3.09 5.46
N ASP A 30 -21.63 -2.60 6.59
CA ASP A 30 -21.50 -3.40 7.81
C ASP A 30 -22.89 -3.62 8.41
N GLY A 31 -23.40 -4.85 8.27
CA GLY A 31 -24.71 -5.25 8.80
C GLY A 31 -24.79 -5.24 10.34
N TRP A 32 -23.65 -5.28 11.04
CA TRP A 32 -23.60 -5.31 12.51
C TRP A 32 -23.58 -3.91 13.10
N LYS A 33 -22.78 -3.00 12.51
CA LYS A 33 -22.63 -1.62 13.00
C LYS A 33 -23.57 -0.61 12.31
N ASN A 34 -24.29 -1.04 11.26
CA ASN A 34 -25.10 -0.17 10.40
C ASN A 34 -24.30 1.01 9.83
N THR A 35 -23.00 0.79 9.59
CA THR A 35 -22.06 1.72 8.99
C THR A 35 -21.62 1.19 7.61
N THR A 36 -20.86 1.99 6.87
CA THR A 36 -20.18 1.55 5.64
C THR A 36 -18.69 1.41 5.90
N LEU A 37 -18.06 0.42 5.28
CA LEU A 37 -16.62 0.17 5.34
C LEU A 37 -16.07 0.09 3.91
N GLU A 38 -14.81 0.48 3.73
CA GLU A 38 -14.08 0.27 2.48
C GLU A 38 -13.35 -1.08 2.56
N GLU A 39 -13.81 -2.04 1.76
CA GLU A 39 -13.19 -3.35 1.63
C GLU A 39 -12.15 -3.31 0.50
N SER A 40 -10.92 -3.75 0.78
CA SER A 40 -9.90 -3.91 -0.26
C SER A 40 -10.21 -5.15 -1.10
N LEU A 41 -10.14 -5.02 -2.42
CA LEU A 41 -10.39 -6.12 -3.35
C LEU A 41 -9.12 -6.86 -3.76
N ILE A 42 -7.96 -6.23 -3.58
CA ILE A 42 -6.64 -6.77 -3.90
C ILE A 42 -5.78 -6.67 -2.64
N ASP A 43 -4.96 -7.68 -2.40
CA ASP A 43 -4.04 -7.67 -1.27
C ASP A 43 -2.92 -6.64 -1.49
N GLY A 44 -2.70 -5.80 -0.48
CA GLY A 44 -1.60 -4.84 -0.43
C GLY A 44 -1.77 -3.60 -1.33
N TYR A 45 -0.69 -2.84 -1.44
CA TYR A 45 -0.59 -1.60 -2.22
C TYR A 45 -0.01 -1.90 -3.61
N GLN A 46 -0.74 -1.54 -4.66
CA GLN A 46 -0.44 -1.97 -6.02
C GLN A 46 -0.27 -0.78 -6.95
N THR A 47 0.62 -0.89 -7.94
CA THR A 47 0.67 0.13 -9.02
C THR A 47 -0.57 0.01 -9.90
N LEU A 48 -0.89 1.05 -10.68
CA LEU A 48 -1.98 0.96 -11.66
C LEU A 48 -1.80 -0.18 -12.67
N SER A 49 -0.55 -0.53 -13.00
CA SER A 49 -0.24 -1.64 -13.90
C SER A 49 -0.58 -2.99 -13.26
N ASP A 50 -0.19 -3.19 -12.00
CA ASP A 50 -0.47 -4.43 -11.28
C ASP A 50 -1.98 -4.62 -11.04
N ILE A 51 -2.69 -3.54 -10.75
CA ILE A 51 -4.16 -3.56 -10.63
C ILE A 51 -4.80 -3.93 -11.98
N LEU A 52 -4.31 -3.35 -13.08
CA LEU A 52 -4.82 -3.67 -14.41
C LEU A 52 -4.58 -5.15 -14.77
N ASP A 53 -3.36 -5.64 -14.56
CA ASP A 53 -3.01 -7.04 -14.81
C ASP A 53 -3.89 -8.00 -13.98
N TRP A 54 -4.17 -7.62 -12.72
CA TRP A 54 -5.12 -8.36 -11.89
C TRP A 54 -6.52 -8.34 -12.50
N LEU A 55 -7.08 -7.16 -12.83
CA LEU A 55 -8.43 -7.02 -13.42
C LEU A 55 -8.63 -7.84 -14.70
N GLU A 56 -7.57 -8.03 -15.50
CA GLU A 56 -7.62 -8.86 -16.72
C GLU A 56 -7.57 -10.37 -16.44
N THR A 57 -7.14 -10.78 -15.24
CA THR A 57 -6.92 -12.19 -14.88
C THR A 57 -7.89 -12.73 -13.80
N ASP A 58 -8.31 -11.91 -12.83
CA ASP A 58 -9.12 -12.27 -11.65
C ASP A 58 -9.86 -10.99 -11.15
N PRO A 59 -11.10 -11.01 -10.64
CA PRO A 59 -11.91 -12.14 -10.17
C PRO A 59 -12.76 -12.82 -11.23
N ARG A 60 -12.84 -12.23 -12.43
CA ARG A 60 -13.42 -12.85 -13.62
C ARG A 60 -12.58 -12.34 -14.78
N PRO A 61 -11.89 -13.22 -15.54
CA PRO A 61 -11.18 -12.76 -16.71
C PRO A 61 -12.18 -12.01 -17.58
N SER A 62 -11.94 -10.72 -17.76
CA SER A 62 -12.81 -9.89 -18.57
C SER A 62 -12.84 -10.52 -19.97
N GLN A 63 -14.00 -10.50 -20.62
CA GLN A 63 -14.04 -10.89 -22.04
C GLN A 63 -13.37 -9.84 -22.94
N ARG A 64 -13.02 -8.67 -22.39
CA ARG A 64 -12.61 -7.48 -23.11
C ARG A 64 -11.44 -6.86 -22.36
N LEU A 65 -10.28 -6.79 -23.02
CA LEU A 65 -9.05 -6.24 -22.46
C LEU A 65 -9.13 -4.71 -22.39
N PHE A 66 -8.34 -4.12 -21.50
CA PHE A 66 -8.25 -2.67 -21.35
C PHE A 66 -7.71 -1.99 -22.61
N MET A 67 -6.73 -2.61 -23.28
CA MET A 67 -6.10 -2.12 -24.51
C MET A 67 -6.36 -3.05 -25.70
N GLU A 68 -7.63 -3.36 -25.96
CA GLU A 68 -8.02 -4.15 -27.13
C GLU A 68 -8.17 -3.26 -28.38
N ASP A 69 -7.35 -3.48 -29.41
CA ASP A 69 -7.66 -3.00 -30.77
C ASP A 69 -8.75 -3.90 -31.37
N LEU A 70 -9.95 -3.35 -31.51
CA LEU A 70 -11.09 -4.10 -31.99
C LEU A 70 -10.92 -4.59 -33.44
N GLN A 71 -10.06 -3.94 -34.25
CA GLN A 71 -9.75 -4.44 -35.59
C GLN A 71 -8.92 -5.73 -35.56
N ASP A 72 -7.98 -5.85 -34.62
CA ASP A 72 -7.14 -7.03 -34.46
C ASP A 72 -7.94 -8.20 -33.88
N SER A 73 -8.98 -7.90 -33.09
CA SER A 73 -10.01 -8.86 -32.67
C SER A 73 -11.04 -9.20 -33.75
N GLY A 74 -10.86 -8.67 -34.96
CA GLY A 74 -11.64 -9.01 -36.15
C GLY A 74 -12.98 -8.30 -36.26
N PHE A 75 -13.29 -7.33 -35.41
CA PHE A 75 -14.50 -6.51 -35.53
C PHE A 75 -14.29 -5.37 -36.54
N THR A 76 -15.39 -4.76 -36.98
CA THR A 76 -15.39 -3.56 -37.82
C THR A 76 -16.32 -2.48 -37.27
N ALA A 77 -16.05 -1.22 -37.59
CA ALA A 77 -16.91 -0.08 -37.34
C ALA A 77 -17.08 0.73 -38.63
N PHE A 78 -18.21 1.40 -38.80
CA PHE A 78 -18.55 2.16 -40.00
C PHE A 78 -18.69 3.65 -39.67
N SER A 79 -18.15 4.51 -40.53
CA SER A 79 -18.30 5.96 -40.38
C SER A 79 -19.75 6.34 -40.60
N GLU A 80 -20.32 7.14 -39.69
CA GLU A 80 -21.70 7.61 -39.83
C GLU A 80 -21.87 8.49 -41.09
N GLU A 81 -20.89 9.33 -41.40
CA GLU A 81 -20.91 10.28 -42.52
C GLU A 81 -20.72 9.58 -43.87
N THR A 82 -19.71 8.70 -43.96
CA THR A 82 -19.33 8.09 -45.25
C THR A 82 -19.95 6.71 -45.48
N LYS A 83 -20.53 6.10 -44.44
CA LYS A 83 -21.05 4.72 -44.41
C LYS A 83 -20.00 3.66 -44.79
N GLN A 84 -18.72 4.03 -44.81
CA GLN A 84 -17.61 3.14 -45.13
C GLN A 84 -16.98 2.60 -43.85
N GLN A 85 -16.41 1.40 -43.94
CA GLN A 85 -15.62 0.82 -42.87
C GLN A 85 -14.47 1.76 -42.49
N ILE A 86 -14.32 2.02 -41.20
CA ILE A 86 -13.25 2.85 -40.65
C ILE A 86 -11.91 2.10 -40.77
N THR A 87 -10.87 2.81 -41.17
CA THR A 87 -9.52 2.29 -41.28
C THR A 87 -8.66 2.78 -40.11
N GLY A 88 -7.89 1.88 -39.49
CA GLY A 88 -6.98 2.19 -38.39
C GLY A 88 -7.44 1.60 -37.05
N PRO A 89 -6.54 1.58 -36.04
CA PRO A 89 -6.87 0.99 -34.74
C PRO A 89 -7.96 1.80 -34.06
N TYR A 90 -8.88 1.11 -33.40
CA TYR A 90 -9.84 1.77 -32.53
C TYR A 90 -10.08 0.94 -31.26
N TYR A 91 -9.91 1.62 -30.14
CA TYR A 91 -9.94 1.06 -28.80
C TYR A 91 -11.26 1.41 -28.13
N ARG A 92 -11.81 0.45 -27.38
CA ARG A 92 -13.07 0.64 -26.67
C ARG A 92 -12.87 1.56 -25.46
N TRP A 93 -13.90 2.37 -25.19
CA TRP A 93 -13.98 3.15 -23.97
C TRP A 93 -14.74 2.39 -22.88
N PHE A 94 -14.25 2.47 -21.65
CA PHE A 94 -14.98 2.18 -20.42
C PHE A 94 -15.30 3.52 -19.74
N THR A 95 -16.57 3.93 -19.68
CA THR A 95 -17.04 5.12 -18.93
C THR A 95 -18.08 4.73 -17.87
N ASP A 96 -18.21 5.55 -16.84
CA ASP A 96 -19.10 5.32 -15.69
C ASP A 96 -20.60 5.47 -16.03
N ASP A 97 -20.92 6.19 -17.10
CA ASP A 97 -22.24 6.79 -17.35
C ASP A 97 -22.70 6.71 -18.81
N GLY A 98 -21.89 6.13 -19.69
CA GLY A 98 -22.17 6.17 -21.13
C GLY A 98 -22.10 7.59 -21.71
N GLU A 99 -21.46 8.55 -21.02
CA GLU A 99 -21.16 9.84 -21.63
C GLU A 99 -20.10 9.61 -22.72
N TYR A 100 -20.58 9.66 -23.96
CA TYR A 100 -19.74 9.74 -25.15
C TYR A 100 -19.12 11.13 -25.17
N TRP A 101 -17.79 11.21 -25.06
CA TRP A 101 -17.08 12.47 -25.24
C TRP A 101 -16.97 12.76 -26.72
N ASP A 102 -18.11 13.14 -27.30
CA ASP A 102 -18.19 13.56 -28.68
C ASP A 102 -17.29 14.78 -28.89
N GLY A 103 -16.27 14.63 -29.73
CA GLY A 103 -15.38 15.70 -30.14
C GLY A 103 -14.12 15.90 -29.28
N GLU A 104 -13.77 14.96 -28.39
CA GLU A 104 -12.43 14.94 -27.79
C GLU A 104 -11.34 14.61 -28.83
N GLU A 105 -10.18 15.26 -28.73
CA GLU A 105 -9.08 14.98 -29.67
C GLU A 105 -8.62 13.52 -29.52
N GLY A 106 -8.60 12.79 -30.64
CA GLY A 106 -8.20 11.38 -30.65
C GLY A 106 -9.35 10.39 -30.47
N THR A 107 -10.61 10.82 -30.50
CA THR A 107 -11.77 9.92 -30.58
C THR A 107 -12.39 9.90 -31.98
N VAL A 108 -13.17 8.85 -32.26
CA VAL A 108 -13.97 8.70 -33.49
C VAL A 108 -15.33 8.10 -33.14
N THR A 109 -16.41 8.75 -33.56
CA THR A 109 -17.77 8.22 -33.44
C THR A 109 -18.11 7.40 -34.67
N ALA A 110 -18.62 6.19 -34.46
CA ALA A 110 -18.84 5.20 -35.51
C ALA A 110 -20.07 4.32 -35.21
N LEU A 111 -20.66 3.78 -36.26
CA LEU A 111 -21.66 2.71 -36.17
C LEU A 111 -20.94 1.38 -35.93
N PHE A 112 -21.37 0.65 -34.91
CA PHE A 112 -20.73 -0.60 -34.50
C PHE A 112 -21.75 -1.62 -34.02
N ASP A 113 -21.61 -2.85 -34.53
CA ASP A 113 -22.19 -4.05 -33.94
C ASP A 113 -21.12 -5.15 -33.87
N SER A 114 -21.03 -5.79 -32.71
CA SER A 114 -20.14 -6.93 -32.45
C SER A 114 -20.35 -8.13 -33.39
N ASN A 115 -21.48 -8.23 -34.08
CA ASN A 115 -21.70 -9.30 -35.05
C ASN A 115 -20.91 -9.11 -36.35
N TRP A 116 -20.47 -7.89 -36.65
CA TRP A 116 -19.82 -7.56 -37.92
C TRP A 116 -18.31 -7.75 -37.85
N LYS A 117 -17.75 -8.32 -38.92
CA LYS A 117 -16.34 -8.67 -39.04
C LYS A 117 -15.61 -7.85 -40.10
N LYS A 118 -14.30 -7.72 -39.90
CA LYS A 118 -13.40 -6.97 -40.79
C LYS A 118 -13.48 -7.51 -42.23
N GLY A 119 -13.78 -6.62 -43.18
CA GLY A 119 -13.87 -6.94 -44.60
C GLY A 119 -15.28 -7.32 -45.08
N GLU A 120 -16.25 -7.40 -44.17
CA GLU A 120 -17.67 -7.50 -44.52
C GLU A 120 -18.21 -6.15 -45.00
N VAL A 121 -19.23 -6.20 -45.84
CA VAL A 121 -19.88 -5.02 -46.42
C VAL A 121 -21.29 -4.98 -45.85
N ALA A 122 -21.62 -3.90 -45.14
CA ALA A 122 -22.97 -3.62 -44.65
C ALA A 122 -23.76 -2.85 -45.71
N ASP A 123 -25.03 -3.19 -45.90
CA ASP A 123 -25.97 -2.38 -46.67
C ASP A 123 -26.64 -1.28 -45.80
N GLU A 124 -27.57 -0.51 -46.36
CA GLU A 124 -28.21 0.58 -45.61
C GLU A 124 -29.07 0.07 -44.46
N ASP A 125 -29.77 -1.07 -44.63
CA ASP A 125 -30.63 -1.64 -43.59
C ASP A 125 -29.76 -2.14 -42.42
N ASP A 126 -28.62 -2.78 -42.74
CA ASP A 126 -27.64 -3.21 -41.73
C ASP A 126 -27.11 -2.04 -40.88
N LEU A 127 -26.80 -0.91 -41.52
CA LEU A 127 -26.21 0.27 -40.85
C LEU A 127 -27.22 1.01 -39.97
N GLU A 128 -28.52 0.96 -40.30
CA GLU A 128 -29.59 1.53 -39.48
C GLU A 128 -29.81 0.76 -38.16
N GLU A 129 -29.43 -0.51 -38.11
CA GLU A 129 -29.53 -1.35 -36.91
C GLU A 129 -28.31 -1.25 -35.97
N MET A 130 -27.21 -0.63 -36.42
CA MET A 130 -25.98 -0.53 -35.63
C MET A 130 -26.04 0.58 -34.57
N ASP A 131 -25.45 0.30 -33.41
CA ASP A 131 -25.31 1.28 -32.34
C ASP A 131 -24.23 2.31 -32.69
N GLN A 132 -24.50 3.57 -32.40
CA GLN A 132 -23.49 4.62 -32.46
C GLN A 132 -22.62 4.56 -31.20
N LEU A 133 -21.32 4.33 -31.39
CA LEU A 133 -20.33 4.26 -30.33
C LEU A 133 -19.13 5.16 -30.63
N THR A 134 -18.55 5.73 -29.59
CA THR A 134 -17.31 6.51 -29.68
C THR A 134 -16.12 5.66 -29.24
N PHE A 135 -15.08 5.63 -30.07
CA PHE A 135 -13.85 4.88 -29.85
C PHE A 135 -12.64 5.81 -29.74
N HIS A 136 -11.59 5.37 -29.05
CA HIS A 136 -10.30 6.05 -29.10
C HIS A 136 -9.49 5.57 -30.31
N THR A 137 -8.85 6.48 -31.01
CA THR A 137 -7.95 6.18 -32.15
C THR A 137 -6.51 5.89 -31.71
N ARG A 138 -6.27 5.92 -30.39
CA ARG A 138 -5.01 5.60 -29.73
C ARG A 138 -5.29 4.72 -28.51
N PRO A 139 -4.34 3.90 -28.06
CA PRO A 139 -4.55 3.07 -26.87
C PRO A 139 -4.89 3.94 -25.65
N LEU A 140 -5.75 3.41 -24.77
CA LEU A 140 -6.08 4.09 -23.52
C LEU A 140 -4.82 4.28 -22.67
N GLU A 141 -4.59 5.51 -22.21
CA GLU A 141 -3.49 5.79 -21.29
C GLU A 141 -3.76 5.14 -19.93
N LEU A 142 -2.70 4.61 -19.30
CA LEU A 142 -2.77 4.03 -17.97
C LEU A 142 -2.89 5.15 -16.93
N THR A 143 -4.13 5.51 -16.59
CA THR A 143 -4.45 6.58 -15.64
C THR A 143 -5.47 6.09 -14.62
N VAL A 144 -5.54 6.74 -13.45
CA VAL A 144 -6.53 6.41 -12.40
C VAL A 144 -7.95 6.42 -12.95
N LYS A 145 -8.30 7.42 -13.78
CA LYS A 145 -9.63 7.53 -14.41
C LYS A 145 -9.94 6.30 -15.27
N ASN A 146 -9.02 5.92 -16.14
CA ASN A 146 -9.26 4.84 -17.09
C ASN A 146 -9.26 3.47 -16.40
N VAL A 147 -8.34 3.21 -15.47
CA VAL A 147 -8.29 1.94 -14.71
C VAL A 147 -9.52 1.79 -13.82
N LEU A 148 -9.98 2.86 -13.16
CA LEU A 148 -11.19 2.82 -12.33
C LEU A 148 -12.44 2.52 -13.18
N ALA A 149 -12.59 3.19 -14.33
CA ALA A 149 -13.73 2.94 -15.21
C ALA A 149 -13.71 1.50 -15.75
N TYR A 150 -12.53 0.96 -16.05
CA TYR A 150 -12.37 -0.45 -16.42
C TYR A 150 -12.71 -1.40 -15.27
N ALA A 151 -12.26 -1.13 -14.04
CA ALA A 151 -12.61 -1.92 -12.87
C ALA A 151 -14.14 -1.96 -12.67
N ARG A 152 -14.81 -0.81 -12.77
CA ARG A 152 -16.27 -0.72 -12.65
C ARG A 152 -17.00 -1.51 -13.73
N TYR A 153 -16.47 -1.53 -14.94
CA TYR A 153 -16.96 -2.40 -16.01
C TYR A 153 -16.79 -3.90 -15.68
N VAL A 154 -15.60 -4.31 -15.22
CA VAL A 154 -15.30 -5.73 -14.89
C VAL A 154 -16.20 -6.26 -13.78
N PHE A 155 -16.48 -5.43 -12.77
CA PHE A 155 -17.29 -5.80 -11.61
C PHE A 155 -18.78 -5.51 -11.74
N ASP A 156 -19.19 -4.69 -12.72
CA ASP A 156 -20.51 -4.07 -12.79
C ASP A 156 -20.89 -3.37 -11.47
N ASP A 157 -19.95 -2.57 -10.94
CA ASP A 157 -20.09 -1.93 -9.63
C ASP A 157 -19.54 -0.50 -9.61
N GLN A 158 -20.43 0.47 -9.51
CA GLN A 158 -20.10 1.90 -9.48
C GLN A 158 -19.56 2.39 -8.11
N SER A 159 -19.65 1.57 -7.06
CA SER A 159 -19.13 1.91 -5.73
C SER A 159 -17.62 1.73 -5.61
N LEU A 160 -16.96 1.18 -6.63
CA LEU A 160 -15.51 0.99 -6.63
C LEU A 160 -14.77 2.33 -6.61
N LYS A 161 -13.61 2.33 -5.94
CA LYS A 161 -12.70 3.47 -5.84
C LYS A 161 -11.26 3.00 -5.98
N LEU A 162 -10.43 3.85 -6.57
CA LEU A 162 -8.98 3.77 -6.45
C LEU A 162 -8.54 4.85 -5.48
N ILE A 163 -8.06 4.44 -4.31
CA ILE A 163 -7.59 5.33 -3.26
C ILE A 163 -6.06 5.33 -3.30
N PRO A 164 -5.38 6.48 -3.34
CA PRO A 164 -3.92 6.53 -3.19
C PRO A 164 -3.47 5.79 -1.93
N ALA A 165 -2.43 4.95 -2.04
CA ALA A 165 -1.98 4.10 -0.94
C ALA A 165 -1.57 4.90 0.31
N GLN A 166 -1.00 6.09 0.12
CA GLN A 166 -0.69 7.02 1.22
C GLN A 166 -1.92 7.52 1.96
N GLU A 167 -2.97 7.90 1.23
CA GLU A 167 -4.23 8.35 1.85
C GLU A 167 -4.87 7.18 2.63
N TYR A 168 -4.88 5.99 2.04
CA TYR A 168 -5.40 4.79 2.68
C TYR A 168 -4.61 4.42 3.95
N LEU A 169 -3.28 4.40 3.89
CA LEU A 169 -2.43 4.12 5.05
C LEU A 169 -2.61 5.18 6.14
N ALA A 170 -2.70 6.46 5.77
CA ALA A 170 -2.90 7.53 6.74
C ALA A 170 -4.23 7.40 7.50
N GLU A 171 -5.32 7.06 6.80
CA GLU A 171 -6.62 6.80 7.42
C GLU A 171 -6.54 5.60 8.38
N LYS A 172 -5.91 4.49 7.95
CA LYS A 172 -5.69 3.32 8.81
C LYS A 172 -4.87 3.66 10.05
N MET A 173 -3.76 4.39 9.89
CA MET A 173 -2.91 4.75 11.02
C MET A 173 -3.62 5.68 11.99
N GLN A 174 -4.56 6.52 11.52
CA GLN A 174 -5.36 7.37 12.39
C GLN A 174 -6.23 6.57 13.36
N ASP A 175 -6.80 5.44 12.92
CA ASP A 175 -7.59 4.53 13.76
C ASP A 175 -6.78 3.88 14.89
N TYR A 176 -5.46 3.78 14.70
CA TYR A 176 -4.51 3.16 15.62
C TYR A 176 -3.74 4.17 16.50
N GLY A 177 -4.04 5.46 16.38
CA GLY A 177 -3.37 6.51 17.15
C GLY A 177 -4.10 6.82 18.46
N TYR A 178 -3.34 7.28 19.47
CA TYR A 178 -3.90 7.81 20.70
C TYR A 178 -4.35 9.25 20.47
N CYS A 179 -5.64 9.52 20.62
CA CYS A 179 -6.19 10.88 20.55
C CYS A 179 -5.99 11.61 21.89
N GLU A 180 -5.13 12.62 21.90
CA GLU A 180 -4.93 13.50 23.05
C GLU A 180 -6.11 14.46 23.26
N GLU A 181 -6.17 15.09 24.44
CA GLU A 181 -7.25 16.01 24.80
C GLU A 181 -7.38 17.21 23.85
N ASP A 182 -6.27 17.60 23.20
CA ASP A 182 -6.23 18.70 22.23
C ASP A 182 -6.56 18.26 20.79
N GLY A 183 -6.86 16.97 20.58
CA GLY A 183 -7.15 16.37 19.28
C GLY A 183 -5.93 15.92 18.48
N THR A 184 -4.71 16.07 19.03
CA THR A 184 -3.50 15.53 18.43
C THR A 184 -3.52 14.00 18.50
N VAL A 185 -3.09 13.34 17.43
CA VAL A 185 -2.95 11.89 17.39
C VAL A 185 -1.48 11.52 17.62
N THR A 186 -1.21 10.66 18.60
CA THR A 186 0.15 10.24 18.96
C THR A 186 0.32 8.73 18.97
N TYR A 187 1.56 8.31 18.81
CA TYR A 187 2.00 6.91 18.76
C TYR A 187 3.14 6.70 19.74
N GLY A 188 3.38 5.45 20.13
CA GLY A 188 4.49 5.07 21.00
C GLY A 188 5.69 4.54 20.23
N CYS A 189 6.87 4.62 20.83
CA CYS A 189 8.07 3.92 20.38
C CYS A 189 8.75 3.24 21.57
N SER A 190 8.74 1.91 21.60
CA SER A 190 9.33 1.12 22.69
C SER A 190 10.62 0.41 22.26
N PHE A 191 11.52 0.20 23.21
CA PHE A 191 12.86 -0.33 22.97
C PHE A 191 13.04 -1.72 23.57
N THR A 192 13.06 -2.74 22.72
CA THR A 192 13.32 -4.13 23.16
C THR A 192 14.76 -4.55 22.87
N PRO A 193 15.51 -5.06 23.86
CA PRO A 193 16.80 -5.69 23.62
C PRO A 193 16.67 -6.92 22.73
N ILE A 194 17.49 -7.00 21.68
CA ILE A 194 17.48 -8.11 20.74
C ILE A 194 18.87 -8.74 20.58
N MET A 195 18.87 -10.04 20.26
CA MET A 195 20.06 -10.79 19.91
C MET A 195 19.75 -11.65 18.69
N LYS A 196 20.60 -11.57 17.67
CA LYS A 196 20.50 -12.34 16.43
C LYS A 196 21.79 -13.10 16.15
N ALA A 197 21.67 -14.19 15.40
CA ALA A 197 22.84 -14.88 14.89
C ALA A 197 23.59 -13.95 13.92
N ALA A 198 24.88 -13.76 14.14
CA ALA A 198 25.73 -13.01 13.24
C ALA A 198 26.47 -13.95 12.29
N ALA A 199 26.84 -13.42 11.12
CA ALA A 199 27.82 -14.03 10.24
C ALA A 199 29.01 -13.07 10.11
N PRO A 200 30.27 -13.54 10.19
CA PRO A 200 30.72 -14.93 10.28
C PRO A 200 30.57 -15.58 11.67
N ALA A 201 30.73 -16.91 11.70
CA ALA A 201 30.68 -17.71 12.94
C ALA A 201 31.68 -17.20 14.00
N GLY A 202 31.23 -17.12 15.25
CA GLY A 202 31.99 -16.56 16.38
C GLY A 202 31.62 -15.13 16.76
N LEU A 203 30.69 -14.51 16.04
CA LEU A 203 30.04 -13.25 16.40
C LEU A 203 28.58 -13.48 16.82
N VAL A 204 28.04 -12.53 17.57
CA VAL A 204 26.60 -12.36 17.85
C VAL A 204 26.23 -10.91 17.55
N CYS A 205 25.08 -10.69 16.91
CA CYS A 205 24.52 -9.35 16.75
C CYS A 205 23.68 -9.08 18.00
N VAL A 206 24.03 -8.05 18.76
CA VAL A 206 23.26 -7.62 19.93
C VAL A 206 22.87 -6.16 19.76
N GLY A 207 21.69 -5.79 20.23
CA GLY A 207 21.20 -4.45 19.96
C GLY A 207 19.85 -4.15 20.57
N LEU A 208 19.22 -3.12 20.03
CA LEU A 208 17.88 -2.69 20.38
C LEU A 208 16.99 -2.67 19.15
N GLU A 209 15.75 -3.09 19.33
CA GLU A 209 14.65 -2.92 18.39
C GLU A 209 13.76 -1.80 18.93
N ALA A 210 13.64 -0.71 18.17
CA ALA A 210 12.72 0.38 18.43
C ALA A 210 11.43 0.15 17.61
N ALA A 211 10.36 -0.28 18.26
CA ALA A 211 9.12 -0.68 17.59
C ALA A 211 8.02 0.38 17.74
N LEU A 212 7.18 0.51 16.72
CA LEU A 212 5.97 1.33 16.70
C LEU A 212 4.90 0.70 17.59
N TRP A 213 4.40 1.50 18.51
CA TRP A 213 3.30 1.16 19.39
C TRP A 213 2.11 2.05 19.09
N VAL A 214 0.94 1.44 19.17
CA VAL A 214 -0.33 1.99 18.73
C VAL A 214 -1.36 1.79 19.82
N TRP A 215 -2.38 2.64 19.82
CA TRP A 215 -3.47 2.61 20.78
C TRP A 215 -4.66 1.88 20.16
N ALA A 216 -4.92 0.67 20.64
CA ALA A 216 -5.94 -0.17 20.05
C ALA A 216 -6.64 -1.04 21.09
N GLN A 217 -7.85 -1.44 20.76
CA GLN A 217 -8.60 -2.45 21.49
C GLN A 217 -8.23 -3.83 20.95
N ALA A 218 -7.59 -4.67 21.75
CA ALA A 218 -7.21 -6.03 21.35
C ALA A 218 -8.40 -7.00 21.38
N GLU A 219 -9.33 -6.82 22.32
CA GLU A 219 -10.53 -7.65 22.47
C GLU A 219 -11.78 -6.78 22.65
N ASP A 220 -12.92 -7.21 22.09
CA ASP A 220 -14.18 -6.44 22.01
C ASP A 220 -14.73 -5.93 23.37
N ASP A 221 -14.28 -6.51 24.48
CA ASP A 221 -14.71 -6.16 25.85
C ASP A 221 -13.64 -5.42 26.69
N GLU A 222 -12.47 -5.11 26.12
CA GLU A 222 -11.39 -4.39 26.82
C GLU A 222 -11.30 -2.90 26.45
N GLU A 223 -10.85 -2.06 27.39
CA GLU A 223 -10.47 -0.69 27.05
C GLU A 223 -9.23 -0.71 26.13
N PRO A 224 -9.15 0.18 25.13
CA PRO A 224 -7.95 0.29 24.30
C PRO A 224 -6.69 0.48 25.15
N THR A 225 -5.59 -0.18 24.77
CA THR A 225 -4.28 0.00 25.39
C THR A 225 -3.17 0.11 24.37
N TRP A 226 -1.93 0.31 24.84
CA TRP A 226 -0.75 0.34 23.98
C TRP A 226 -0.35 -1.08 23.57
N HIS A 227 -0.30 -1.32 22.26
CA HIS A 227 0.16 -2.57 21.66
C HIS A 227 1.27 -2.30 20.66
N ARG A 228 2.17 -3.28 20.45
CA ARG A 228 3.06 -3.25 19.29
C ARG A 228 2.22 -3.38 18.02
N PHE A 229 2.49 -2.55 17.01
CA PHE A 229 1.66 -2.49 15.81
C PHE A 229 1.45 -3.85 15.13
N ARG A 230 2.53 -4.65 15.00
CA ARG A 230 2.42 -5.99 14.39
C ARG A 230 1.62 -7.04 15.16
N ASP A 231 1.33 -6.79 16.43
CA ASP A 231 0.59 -7.75 17.25
C ASP A 231 -0.93 -7.62 17.04
N ILE A 232 -1.38 -6.46 16.53
CA ILE A 232 -2.79 -6.15 16.31
C ILE A 232 -3.16 -5.98 14.83
N TYR A 233 -2.16 -5.78 13.98
CA TYR A 233 -2.34 -5.53 12.56
C TYR A 233 -1.69 -6.62 11.72
N THR A 234 -2.45 -7.20 10.79
CA THR A 234 -2.05 -8.39 10.03
C THR A 234 -1.62 -8.09 8.59
N GLY A 235 -1.72 -6.85 8.12
CA GLY A 235 -1.22 -6.48 6.80
C GLY A 235 0.31 -6.42 6.76
N ASP A 236 0.88 -6.56 5.57
CA ASP A 236 2.32 -6.72 5.34
C ASP A 236 3.16 -5.57 5.91
N GLU A 237 2.59 -4.36 6.02
CA GLU A 237 3.23 -3.19 6.61
C GLU A 237 3.61 -3.37 8.07
N ALA A 238 2.95 -4.27 8.81
CA ALA A 238 3.32 -4.61 10.18
C ALA A 238 4.74 -5.19 10.29
N HIS A 239 5.29 -5.76 9.21
CA HIS A 239 6.64 -6.31 9.21
C HIS A 239 7.74 -5.24 9.32
N TYR A 240 7.40 -3.98 9.06
CA TYR A 240 8.33 -2.85 9.04
C TYR A 240 8.14 -1.90 10.23
N ASP A 241 7.42 -2.36 11.26
CA ASP A 241 7.08 -1.62 12.47
C ASP A 241 8.26 -1.28 13.37
N ALA A 242 9.48 -1.71 13.02
CA ALA A 242 10.65 -1.53 13.87
C ALA A 242 11.91 -1.04 13.15
N VAL A 243 12.73 -0.31 13.91
CA VAL A 243 14.07 0.13 13.55
C VAL A 243 15.08 -0.55 14.46
N GLU A 244 16.08 -1.21 13.89
CA GLU A 244 17.05 -1.98 14.66
C GLU A 244 18.42 -1.28 14.73
N TYR A 245 18.97 -1.22 15.94
CA TYR A 245 20.31 -0.72 16.24
C TYR A 245 21.18 -1.87 16.71
N LEU A 246 21.99 -2.42 15.79
CA LEU A 246 22.75 -3.65 16.02
C LEU A 246 24.26 -3.37 16.15
N LEU A 247 24.91 -4.17 16.98
CA LEU A 247 26.36 -4.23 17.13
C LEU A 247 26.82 -5.69 17.01
N ASP A 248 27.79 -5.93 16.13
CA ASP A 248 28.49 -7.20 16.08
C ASP A 248 29.48 -7.33 17.23
N VAL A 249 29.32 -8.38 18.02
CA VAL A 249 30.14 -8.64 19.20
C VAL A 249 30.72 -10.04 19.14
N PRO A 250 32.01 -10.25 19.44
CA PRO A 250 32.56 -11.58 19.60
C PRO A 250 31.79 -12.38 20.66
N GLU A 251 31.39 -13.61 20.32
CA GLU A 251 30.57 -14.46 21.19
C GLU A 251 31.24 -14.68 22.56
N GLN A 252 32.57 -14.77 22.58
CA GLN A 252 33.36 -14.89 23.82
C GLN A 252 33.19 -13.68 24.74
N MET A 253 33.05 -12.48 24.17
CA MET A 253 32.82 -11.27 24.96
C MET A 253 31.41 -11.23 25.50
N TRP A 254 30.43 -11.65 24.71
CA TRP A 254 29.04 -11.75 25.16
C TRP A 254 28.85 -12.79 26.28
N LYS A 255 29.63 -13.88 26.26
CA LYS A 255 29.63 -14.91 27.31
C LYS A 255 30.28 -14.45 28.62
N SER A 256 31.12 -13.41 28.60
CA SER A 256 31.75 -12.88 29.81
C SER A 256 30.82 -11.89 30.54
N PRO A 257 30.43 -12.14 31.80
CA PRO A 257 29.49 -11.26 32.52
C PRO A 257 29.97 -9.81 32.63
N SER A 258 31.26 -9.58 32.89
CA SER A 258 31.83 -8.24 33.00
C SER A 258 31.85 -7.49 31.67
N GLN A 259 32.07 -8.19 30.55
CA GLN A 259 32.09 -7.57 29.23
C GLN A 259 30.66 -7.35 28.72
N ARG A 260 29.74 -8.27 29.00
CA ARG A 260 28.31 -8.13 28.71
C ARG A 260 27.73 -6.85 29.32
N ILE A 261 28.05 -6.55 30.59
CA ILE A 261 27.60 -5.29 31.23
C ILE A 261 28.08 -4.07 30.44
N GLY A 262 29.36 -4.04 30.05
CA GLY A 262 29.92 -2.94 29.26
C GLY A 262 29.27 -2.81 27.88
N ILE A 263 28.95 -3.94 27.23
CA ILE A 263 28.24 -3.96 25.94
C ILE A 263 26.80 -3.46 26.10
N SER A 264 26.07 -3.92 27.11
CA SER A 264 24.72 -3.44 27.41
C SER A 264 24.71 -1.93 27.67
N GLN A 265 25.67 -1.42 28.45
CA GLN A 265 25.82 0.02 28.69
C GLN A 265 26.12 0.80 27.42
N LEU A 266 26.95 0.26 26.53
CA LEU A 266 27.27 0.90 25.24
C LEU A 266 26.04 0.99 24.34
N ILE A 267 25.21 -0.06 24.33
CA ILE A 267 23.97 -0.11 23.54
C ILE A 267 22.95 0.89 24.09
N THR A 268 22.81 1.00 25.42
CA THR A 268 21.77 1.82 26.05
C THR A 268 22.19 3.27 26.36
N SER A 269 23.48 3.60 26.32
CA SER A 269 23.95 4.94 26.72
C SER A 269 23.43 6.09 25.85
N ASN A 270 22.96 5.79 24.63
CA ASN A 270 22.48 6.78 23.66
C ASN A 270 20.97 6.67 23.39
N LEU A 271 20.21 6.02 24.28
CA LEU A 271 18.77 5.81 24.12
C LEU A 271 17.96 7.07 23.78
N PRO A 272 18.19 8.24 24.39
CA PRO A 272 17.44 9.44 24.00
C PRO A 272 17.66 9.86 22.53
N ILE A 273 18.88 9.71 22.03
CA ILE A 273 19.23 10.04 20.64
C ILE A 273 18.69 8.98 19.69
N GLN A 274 18.88 7.71 20.02
CA GLN A 274 18.33 6.57 19.25
C GLN A 274 16.80 6.58 19.23
N GLY A 275 16.16 7.00 20.32
CA GLY A 275 14.74 7.28 20.48
C GLY A 275 14.24 8.27 19.44
N ALA A 276 14.82 9.47 19.41
CA ALA A 276 14.44 10.50 18.47
C ALA A 276 14.67 10.06 17.00
N LEU A 277 15.78 9.38 16.71
CA LEU A 277 16.06 8.87 15.36
C LEU A 277 15.09 7.77 14.93
N ALA A 278 14.73 6.85 15.84
CA ALA A 278 13.78 5.79 15.56
C ALA A 278 12.38 6.36 15.33
N ALA A 279 11.93 7.27 16.20
CA ALA A 279 10.65 7.94 16.06
C ALA A 279 10.53 8.65 14.70
N ALA A 280 11.54 9.44 14.32
CA ALA A 280 11.55 10.13 13.04
C ALA A 280 11.54 9.18 11.83
N GLU A 281 12.23 8.03 11.92
CA GLU A 281 12.21 7.03 10.85
C GLU A 281 10.85 6.31 10.77
N LEU A 282 10.22 6.00 11.90
CA LEU A 282 8.87 5.43 11.94
C LEU A 282 7.83 6.42 11.38
N GLU A 283 7.92 7.71 11.75
CA GLU A 283 7.08 8.76 11.17
C GLU A 283 7.23 8.82 9.65
N ARG A 284 8.48 8.80 9.16
CA ARG A 284 8.78 8.81 7.73
C ARG A 284 8.19 7.61 7.00
N ARG A 285 8.38 6.39 7.53
CA ARG A 285 7.93 5.13 6.89
C ARG A 285 6.41 5.07 6.74
N TYR A 286 5.70 5.47 7.78
CA TYR A 286 4.23 5.39 7.86
C TYR A 286 3.52 6.69 7.46
N GLY A 287 4.26 7.72 7.02
CA GLY A 287 3.68 9.01 6.64
C GLY A 287 3.02 9.76 7.79
N LEU A 288 3.47 9.54 9.03
CA LEU A 288 2.86 10.11 10.23
C LEU A 288 3.26 11.58 10.42
N PRO A 289 2.46 12.39 11.13
CA PRO A 289 2.83 13.75 11.45
C PRO A 289 4.15 13.80 12.20
N LYS A 290 4.95 14.83 11.93
CA LYS A 290 6.20 15.05 12.63
C LYS A 290 5.97 15.20 14.14
N ASP A 291 6.84 14.58 14.95
CA ASP A 291 6.82 14.59 16.41
C ASP A 291 5.57 13.88 17.02
N SER A 292 4.87 13.05 16.23
CA SER A 292 3.72 12.25 16.68
C SER A 292 4.13 10.92 17.32
N VAL A 293 5.29 10.36 16.94
CA VAL A 293 5.81 9.12 17.55
C VAL A 293 6.65 9.49 18.76
N ARG A 294 6.17 9.11 19.94
CA ARG A 294 6.80 9.41 21.22
C ARG A 294 7.62 8.21 21.71
N PRO A 295 8.96 8.32 21.80
CA PRO A 295 9.74 7.34 22.53
C PRO A 295 9.20 7.21 23.95
N LEU A 296 9.17 5.99 24.49
CA LEU A 296 8.88 5.77 25.91
C LEU A 296 9.73 6.71 26.77
N SER A 297 9.17 7.18 27.88
CA SER A 297 9.87 8.10 28.77
C SER A 297 11.15 7.45 29.33
N GLN A 298 12.14 8.27 29.74
CA GLN A 298 13.38 7.76 30.33
C GLN A 298 13.13 6.84 31.54
N ASP A 299 12.07 7.09 32.32
CA ASP A 299 11.67 6.26 33.46
C ASP A 299 11.10 4.89 33.05
N GLU A 300 10.48 4.79 31.88
CA GLU A 300 9.97 3.54 31.30
C GLU A 300 11.09 2.76 30.62
N LEU A 301 11.99 3.45 29.92
CA LEU A 301 13.25 2.92 29.42
C LEU A 301 14.10 2.36 30.57
N ASP A 302 14.23 3.06 31.68
CA ASP A 302 15.01 2.60 32.84
C ASP A 302 14.37 1.35 33.50
N ARG A 303 13.04 1.19 33.43
CA ARG A 303 12.33 -0.04 33.86
C ARG A 303 12.50 -1.20 32.88
N GLU A 304 12.50 -0.95 31.58
CA GLU A 304 12.81 -1.96 30.56
C GLU A 304 14.29 -2.36 30.53
N ILE A 305 15.20 -1.44 30.85
CA ILE A 305 16.63 -1.73 31.03
C ILE A 305 16.83 -2.68 32.23
N VAL A 306 16.01 -2.57 33.27
CA VAL A 306 15.97 -3.54 34.37
C VAL A 306 15.41 -4.90 33.91
N LEU A 307 14.52 -4.94 32.92
CA LEU A 307 14.07 -6.18 32.28
C LEU A 307 15.13 -6.78 31.34
N SER A 308 16.05 -6.00 30.76
CA SER A 308 17.22 -6.55 30.05
C SER A 308 18.18 -7.29 30.98
N ARG A 309 18.16 -7.03 32.29
CA ARG A 309 18.82 -7.93 33.26
C ARG A 309 18.19 -9.33 33.29
N ARG A 310 16.99 -9.55 32.73
CA ARG A 310 16.46 -10.91 32.48
C ARG A 310 17.07 -11.59 31.25
N MET A 311 17.79 -10.87 30.37
CA MET A 311 18.71 -11.52 29.42
C MET A 311 19.93 -12.14 30.14
N GLU A 312 20.12 -11.91 31.45
CA GLU A 312 21.17 -12.56 32.25
C GLU A 312 20.83 -14.03 32.58
N THR A 313 19.59 -14.49 32.38
CA THR A 313 19.11 -15.81 32.83
C THR A 313 18.62 -16.77 31.73
N ARG A 314 18.73 -16.42 30.45
CA ARG A 314 18.56 -17.35 29.31
C ARG A 314 19.89 -17.55 28.59
#